data_AF-A0A662TXL5-F1
#
_entry.id   AF-A0A662TXL5-F1
#
_cell.length_a   1.000
_cell.length_b   1.000
_cell.length_c   1.000
_cell.angle_alpha   90.00
_cell.angle_beta   90.00
_cell.angle_gamma   90.00
#
_symmetry.space_group_name_H-M   'P 1'
#
loop_
_entity.id
_entity.type
_entity.pdbx_description
1 polymer ?
#
loop_
_entity_poly.entity_id
_entity_poly.type
_entity_poly.pdbx_seq_one_letter_code
_entity_poly.pdbx_strand_id
1 'polypeptide(L)'
;MRKEEEEKRKIKRRGNKLKIDKNIIKLTNLTRKQLEALLKYISNEKRDYILDKKRISKGAYHRILSQARQNIAKTLVTIAVLAMLNIINEEDILSLIEIGQELQRVEIEEQYRILKAISQKIEDSMKRRYK
;
A
#
# COMPACT_ATOMS: atom_id res chain seq x y z
N MET A 1 15.97 5.43 20.91
CA MET A 1 14.73 5.69 21.67
C MET A 1 13.98 6.96 21.22
N ARG A 2 14.46 8.20 21.40
CA ARG A 2 13.68 9.42 21.04
C ARG A 2 13.29 9.54 19.54
N LYS A 3 14.18 9.15 18.61
CA LYS A 3 13.89 9.20 17.15
C LYS A 3 12.83 8.18 16.70
N GLU A 4 12.83 6.96 17.24
CA GLU A 4 11.83 5.94 16.92
C GLU A 4 10.43 6.31 17.45
N GLU A 5 10.35 6.95 18.62
CA GLU A 5 9.06 7.42 19.15
C GLU A 5 8.49 8.57 18.32
N GLU A 6 9.35 9.45 17.81
CA GLU A 6 8.95 10.55 16.94
C GLU A 6 8.50 10.06 15.54
N GLU A 7 9.19 9.05 15.01
CA GLU A 7 8.82 8.38 13.76
C GLU A 7 7.51 7.61 13.90
N LYS A 8 7.32 6.87 15.01
CA LYS A 8 6.05 6.22 15.36
C LYS A 8 4.92 7.25 15.54
N ARG A 9 5.19 8.43 16.10
CA ARG A 9 4.21 9.54 16.21
C ARG A 9 3.87 10.16 14.85
N LYS A 10 4.84 10.31 13.94
CA LYS A 10 4.59 10.73 12.54
C LYS A 10 3.72 9.71 11.82
N ILE A 11 4.05 8.42 11.92
CA ILE A 11 3.27 7.30 11.35
C ILE A 11 1.84 7.28 11.93
N LYS A 12 1.67 7.49 13.24
CA LYS A 12 0.35 7.55 13.90
C LYS A 12 -0.50 8.75 13.43
N ARG A 13 0.10 9.93 13.26
CA ARG A 13 -0.57 11.11 12.68
C ARG A 13 -0.90 10.90 11.18
N ARG A 14 -0.08 10.13 10.45
CA ARG A 14 -0.26 9.76 9.03
C ARG A 14 -1.43 8.78 8.81
N GLY A 15 -1.57 7.76 9.66
CA GLY A 15 -2.68 6.79 9.58
C GLY A 15 -4.07 7.41 9.78
N ASN A 16 -4.15 8.43 10.65
CA ASN A 16 -5.41 9.12 10.98
C ASN A 16 -5.95 10.07 9.89
N LYS A 17 -5.15 10.38 8.84
CA LYS A 17 -5.54 11.32 7.77
C LYS A 17 -5.69 10.67 6.38
N LEU A 18 -5.32 9.39 6.23
CA LEU A 18 -5.43 8.67 4.97
C LEU A 18 -6.87 8.17 4.77
N LYS A 19 -7.74 9.06 4.29
CA LYS A 19 -8.95 8.61 3.58
C LYS A 19 -8.48 7.88 2.32
N ILE A 20 -8.57 6.56 2.32
CA ILE A 20 -8.23 5.76 1.15
C ILE A 20 -9.36 5.89 0.13
N ASP A 21 -9.04 6.46 -1.03
CA ASP A 21 -9.96 6.51 -2.16
C ASP A 21 -10.34 5.10 -2.62
N LYS A 22 -11.61 4.88 -2.96
CA LYS A 22 -12.09 3.58 -3.46
C LYS A 22 -11.39 3.18 -4.76
N ASN A 23 -10.99 4.15 -5.57
CA ASN A 23 -10.36 3.95 -6.86
C ASN A 23 -8.88 3.59 -6.72
N ILE A 24 -8.18 4.07 -5.69
CA ILE A 24 -6.81 3.64 -5.39
C ILE A 24 -6.79 2.14 -5.07
N ILE A 25 -7.78 1.65 -4.32
CA ILE A 25 -7.88 0.22 -3.95
C ILE A 25 -7.92 -0.68 -5.20
N LYS A 26 -8.58 -0.22 -6.28
CA LYS A 26 -8.68 -0.97 -7.55
C LYS A 26 -7.34 -1.16 -8.26
N LEU A 27 -6.32 -0.34 -7.92
CA LEU A 27 -4.98 -0.40 -8.49
C LEU A 27 -4.02 -1.29 -7.67
N THR A 28 -4.52 -1.97 -6.63
CA THR A 28 -3.67 -2.74 -5.70
C THR A 28 -4.16 -4.17 -5.55
N ASN A 29 -3.26 -5.06 -5.11
CA ASN A 29 -3.59 -6.43 -4.70
C ASN A 29 -4.22 -6.52 -3.29
N LEU A 30 -4.63 -5.40 -2.70
CA LEU A 30 -5.24 -5.33 -1.39
C LEU A 30 -6.71 -4.95 -1.51
N THR A 31 -7.58 -5.70 -0.82
CA THR A 31 -8.97 -5.30 -0.64
C THR A 31 -9.07 -4.12 0.32
N ARG A 32 -10.19 -3.39 0.27
CA ARG A 32 -10.51 -2.32 1.23
C ARG A 32 -10.27 -2.73 2.68
N LYS A 33 -10.83 -3.88 3.08
CA LYS A 33 -10.73 -4.37 4.47
C LYS A 33 -9.29 -4.71 4.85
N GLN A 34 -8.51 -5.27 3.94
CA GLN A 34 -7.10 -5.57 4.17
C GLN A 34 -6.27 -4.30 4.38
N LEU A 35 -6.48 -3.29 3.53
CA LEU A 35 -5.77 -2.02 3.62
C LEU A 35 -6.18 -1.23 4.88
N GLU A 36 -7.47 -1.19 5.23
CA GLU A 36 -7.93 -0.60 6.49
C GLU A 36 -7.38 -1.34 7.72
N ALA A 37 -7.31 -2.67 7.69
CA ALA A 37 -6.72 -3.45 8.78
C ALA A 37 -5.23 -3.14 8.96
N LEU A 38 -4.48 -2.97 7.87
CA LEU A 38 -3.08 -2.54 7.87
C LEU A 38 -2.93 -1.14 8.45
N LEU A 39 -3.73 -0.17 8.01
CA LEU A 39 -3.67 1.20 8.54
C LEU A 39 -3.90 1.23 10.05
N LYS A 40 -4.92 0.51 10.54
CA LYS A 40 -5.22 0.39 11.98
C LYS A 40 -4.10 -0.29 12.76
N TYR A 41 -3.48 -1.31 12.17
CA TYR A 41 -2.34 -1.99 12.78
C TYR A 41 -1.15 -1.02 12.94
N ILE A 42 -0.86 -0.24 11.90
CA ILE A 42 0.23 0.74 11.86
C ILE A 42 -0.05 1.92 12.81
N SER A 43 -1.29 2.40 12.88
CA SER A 43 -1.69 3.50 13.79
C SER A 43 -1.87 3.07 15.25
N ASN A 44 -1.73 1.77 15.55
CA ASN A 44 -1.99 1.16 16.85
C ASN A 44 -3.43 1.35 17.38
N GLU A 45 -4.40 1.49 16.47
CA GLU A 45 -5.85 1.55 16.77
C GLU A 45 -6.43 0.15 17.00
N LYS A 46 -5.90 -0.56 18.00
CA LYS A 46 -6.24 -1.98 18.26
C LYS A 46 -7.61 -2.21 18.90
N ARG A 47 -8.35 -1.15 19.25
CA ARG A 47 -9.43 -1.25 20.26
C ARG A 47 -10.81 -1.59 19.70
N ASP A 48 -11.12 -1.22 18.45
CA ASP A 48 -12.53 -1.30 18.01
C ASP A 48 -12.86 -2.41 17.00
N TYR A 49 -11.87 -3.10 16.41
CA TYR A 49 -12.10 -4.13 15.36
C TYR A 49 -13.21 -3.74 14.35
N ILE A 50 -13.29 -2.46 13.98
CA ILE A 50 -14.20 -1.94 12.97
C ILE A 50 -13.46 -1.88 11.65
N LEU A 51 -13.98 -2.53 10.61
CA LEU A 51 -13.51 -2.39 9.23
C LEU A 51 -14.73 -2.12 8.35
N ASP A 52 -14.59 -1.23 7.37
CA ASP A 52 -15.63 -0.82 6.43
C ASP A 52 -16.92 -0.39 7.15
N LYS A 53 -16.74 0.41 8.21
CA LYS A 53 -17.81 0.88 9.12
C LYS A 53 -18.61 -0.24 9.82
N LYS A 54 -18.13 -1.48 9.80
CA LYS A 54 -18.77 -2.63 10.45
C LYS A 54 -17.87 -3.22 11.52
N ARG A 55 -18.43 -3.51 12.69
CA ARG A 55 -17.72 -4.25 13.75
C ARG A 55 -17.53 -5.70 13.31
N ILE A 56 -16.32 -6.21 13.48
CA ILE A 56 -15.98 -7.61 13.19
C ILE A 56 -15.36 -8.28 14.42
N SER A 57 -15.29 -9.61 14.41
CA SER A 57 -14.64 -10.34 15.48
C SER A 57 -13.12 -10.14 15.45
N LYS A 58 -12.48 -10.26 16.62
CA LYS A 58 -11.01 -10.23 16.76
C LYS A 58 -10.34 -11.25 15.83
N GLY A 59 -10.87 -12.47 15.75
CA GLY A 59 -10.37 -13.52 14.85
C GLY A 59 -10.48 -13.13 13.38
N ALA A 60 -11.62 -12.55 12.96
CA ALA A 60 -11.78 -12.06 11.60
C ALA A 60 -10.79 -10.93 11.27
N TYR A 61 -10.57 -10.00 12.20
CA TYR A 61 -9.60 -8.92 12.02
C TYR A 61 -8.18 -9.47 11.81
N HIS A 62 -7.74 -10.39 12.68
CA HIS A 62 -6.41 -10.99 12.55
C HIS A 62 -6.24 -11.82 11.28
N ARG A 63 -7.29 -12.52 10.83
CA ARG A 63 -7.28 -13.21 9.53
C ARG A 63 -7.11 -12.23 8.37
N ILE A 64 -7.88 -11.15 8.33
CA ILE A 64 -7.81 -10.12 7.29
C ILE A 64 -6.42 -9.46 7.29
N LEU A 65 -5.88 -9.09 8.46
CA LEU A 65 -4.54 -8.54 8.59
C LEU A 65 -3.46 -9.54 8.12
N SER A 66 -3.61 -10.82 8.43
CA SER A 66 -2.71 -11.88 7.97
C SER A 66 -2.71 -11.97 6.45
N GLN A 67 -3.88 -12.00 5.82
CA GLN A 67 -4.02 -12.01 4.36
C GLN A 67 -3.40 -10.77 3.72
N ALA A 68 -3.59 -9.59 4.32
CA ALA A 68 -2.98 -8.35 3.83
C ALA A 68 -1.45 -8.43 3.82
N ARG A 69 -0.84 -8.93 4.91
CA ARG A 69 0.61 -9.15 5.00
C ARG A 69 1.11 -10.20 4.02
N GLN A 70 0.36 -11.29 3.81
CA GLN A 70 0.70 -12.31 2.83
C GLN A 70 0.70 -11.74 1.40
N ASN A 71 -0.28 -10.91 1.04
CA ASN A 71 -0.33 -10.26 -0.26
C ASN A 71 0.86 -9.31 -0.46
N ILE A 72 1.21 -8.51 0.55
CA ILE A 72 2.41 -7.65 0.50
C ILE A 72 3.67 -8.49 0.31
N ALA A 73 3.86 -9.55 1.12
CA ALA A 73 5.03 -10.41 1.01
C ALA A 73 5.15 -11.04 -0.37
N LYS A 74 4.04 -11.56 -0.92
CA LYS A 74 4.00 -12.10 -2.29
C LYS A 74 4.36 -11.04 -3.32
N THR A 75 3.82 -9.82 -3.23
CA THR A 75 4.15 -8.72 -4.14
C THR A 75 5.64 -8.38 -4.10
N LEU A 76 6.25 -8.30 -2.92
CA LEU A 76 7.69 -8.02 -2.78
C LEU A 76 8.54 -9.16 -3.37
N VAL A 77 8.17 -10.41 -3.12
CA VAL A 77 8.85 -11.58 -3.73
C VAL A 77 8.68 -11.56 -5.25
N THR A 78 7.51 -11.20 -5.78
CA THR A 78 7.30 -11.06 -7.23
C THR A 78 8.22 -10.00 -7.82
N ILE A 79 8.37 -8.84 -7.18
CA ILE A 79 9.32 -7.80 -7.61
C ILE A 79 10.74 -8.38 -7.65
N ALA A 80 11.18 -9.09 -6.61
CA ALA A 80 12.49 -9.72 -6.58
C ALA A 80 12.69 -10.75 -7.71
N VAL A 81 11.67 -11.56 -8.02
CA VAL A 81 11.70 -12.51 -9.15
C VAL A 81 11.79 -11.76 -10.49
N LEU A 82 11.04 -10.68 -10.67
CA LEU A 82 11.11 -9.87 -11.90
C LEU A 82 12.50 -9.24 -12.08
N ALA A 83 13.12 -8.78 -11.00
CA ALA A 83 14.49 -8.25 -11.02
C ALA A 83 15.50 -9.35 -11.35
N MET A 84 15.37 -10.53 -10.74
CA MET A 84 16.21 -11.71 -11.04
C MET A 84 16.14 -12.12 -12.52
N LEU A 85 14.98 -11.94 -13.15
CA LEU A 85 14.78 -12.22 -14.58
C LEU A 85 15.17 -11.05 -15.49
N ASN A 86 15.77 -9.97 -14.96
CA ASN A 86 16.10 -8.73 -15.67
C ASN A 86 14.89 -8.07 -16.37
N ILE A 87 13.68 -8.30 -15.86
CA ILE A 87 12.45 -7.68 -16.37
C ILE A 87 12.29 -6.26 -15.82
N ILE A 88 12.71 -6.02 -14.58
CA ILE A 88 12.78 -4.68 -13.97
C ILE A 88 14.19 -4.47 -13.43
N ASN A 89 14.62 -3.22 -13.33
CA ASN A 89 15.92 -2.86 -12.77
C ASN A 89 15.78 -2.11 -11.44
N GLU A 90 16.92 -1.75 -10.83
CA GLU A 90 16.95 -1.00 -9.57
C GLU A 90 16.28 0.38 -9.70
N GLU A 91 16.53 1.07 -10.81
CA GLU A 91 15.99 2.42 -11.07
C GLU A 91 14.46 2.41 -11.15
N ASP A 92 13.86 1.37 -11.74
CA ASP A 92 12.41 1.16 -11.79
C ASP A 92 11.84 1.09 -10.36
N ILE A 93 12.49 0.34 -9.47
CA ILE A 93 12.04 0.13 -8.08
C ILE A 93 12.21 1.41 -7.26
N LEU A 94 13.38 2.07 -7.35
CA LEU A 94 13.66 3.32 -6.64
C LEU A 94 12.66 4.41 -7.03
N SER A 95 12.39 4.56 -8.33
CA SER A 95 11.41 5.51 -8.84
C SER A 95 10.02 5.29 -8.23
N LEU A 96 9.57 4.03 -8.11
CA LEU A 96 8.28 3.72 -7.49
C LEU A 96 8.24 4.08 -5.99
N ILE A 97 9.36 3.88 -5.27
CA ILE A 97 9.47 4.24 -3.86
C ILE A 97 9.43 5.77 -3.70
N GLU A 98 10.18 6.51 -4.51
CA GLU A 98 10.21 7.98 -4.50
C GLU A 98 8.83 8.57 -4.75
N ILE A 99 8.14 8.09 -5.79
CA ILE A 99 6.77 8.52 -6.06
C ILE A 99 5.86 8.21 -4.86
N GLY A 100 5.97 7.02 -4.27
CA GLY A 100 5.21 6.67 -3.06
C GLY A 100 5.44 7.63 -1.88
N GLN A 101 6.63 8.21 -1.75
CA GLN A 101 6.95 9.22 -0.74
C GLN A 101 6.40 10.60 -1.11
N GLU A 102 6.43 10.98 -2.38
CA GLU A 102 5.86 12.23 -2.89
C GLU A 102 4.32 12.26 -2.78
N LEU A 103 3.68 11.12 -3.06
CA LEU A 103 2.23 10.95 -2.94
C LEU A 103 1.71 11.29 -1.53
N GLN A 104 2.54 11.18 -0.49
CA GLN A 104 2.15 11.57 0.87
C GLN A 104 1.89 13.08 1.04
N ARG A 105 2.33 13.90 0.08
CA ARG A 105 2.30 15.37 0.15
C ARG A 105 1.20 15.99 -0.73
N VAL A 106 0.49 15.19 -1.52
CA VAL A 106 -0.54 15.68 -2.43
C VAL A 106 -1.93 15.21 -1.98
N GLU A 107 -2.96 15.91 -2.43
CA GLU A 107 -4.36 15.57 -2.15
C GLU A 107 -4.77 14.24 -2.79
N ILE A 108 -5.80 13.59 -2.23
CA ILE A 108 -6.19 12.21 -2.56
C ILE A 108 -6.56 12.04 -4.03
N GLU A 109 -7.22 13.02 -4.63
CA GLU A 109 -7.60 13.03 -6.04
C GLU A 109 -6.36 13.00 -6.94
N GLU A 110 -5.33 13.79 -6.60
CA GLU A 110 -4.07 13.80 -7.33
C GLU A 110 -3.27 12.51 -7.09
N GLN A 111 -3.33 11.96 -5.87
CA GLN A 111 -2.73 10.65 -5.59
C GLN A 111 -3.29 9.58 -6.52
N TYR A 112 -4.62 9.55 -6.69
CA TYR A 112 -5.27 8.62 -7.60
C TYR A 112 -4.85 8.86 -9.05
N ARG A 113 -4.81 10.12 -9.50
CA ARG A 113 -4.40 10.47 -10.87
C ARG A 113 -3.00 9.98 -11.19
N ILE A 114 -2.04 10.24 -10.30
CA ILE A 114 -0.65 9.83 -10.44
C ILE A 114 -0.54 8.30 -10.45
N LEU A 115 -1.15 7.61 -9.46
CA LEU A 115 -1.12 6.15 -9.40
C LEU A 115 -1.73 5.49 -10.63
N LYS A 116 -2.83 6.04 -11.16
CA LYS A 116 -3.46 5.55 -12.39
C LYS A 116 -2.53 5.71 -13.60
N ALA A 117 -1.87 6.86 -13.74
CA ALA A 117 -0.93 7.11 -14.83
C ALA A 117 0.26 6.14 -14.77
N ILE A 118 0.78 5.87 -13.56
CA ILE A 118 1.87 4.91 -13.35
C ILE A 118 1.42 3.49 -13.69
N SER A 119 0.26 3.07 -13.21
CA SER A 119 -0.31 1.75 -13.54
C SER A 119 -0.39 1.56 -15.05
N GLN A 120 -0.91 2.56 -15.77
CA GLN A 120 -0.99 2.51 -17.23
C GLN A 120 0.39 2.44 -17.89
N LYS A 121 1.35 3.27 -17.45
CA LYS A 121 2.72 3.27 -17.97
C LYS A 121 3.40 1.91 -17.78
N ILE A 122 3.20 1.28 -16.62
CA ILE A 122 3.71 -0.07 -16.32
C ILE A 122 3.08 -1.08 -17.28
N GLU A 123 1.75 -1.12 -17.39
CA GLU A 123 1.05 -2.02 -18.31
C GLU A 123 1.51 -1.87 -19.76
N ASP A 124 1.69 -0.63 -20.23
CA ASP A 124 2.14 -0.35 -21.60
C ASP A 124 3.61 -0.72 -21.82
N SER A 125 4.46 -0.59 -20.79
CA SER A 125 5.84 -1.04 -20.85
C SER A 125 5.93 -2.57 -20.92
N MET A 126 5.08 -3.28 -20.17
CA MET A 126 5.00 -4.73 -20.20
C MET A 126 4.50 -5.23 -21.57
N LYS A 127 3.44 -4.64 -22.12
CA LYS A 127 2.94 -5.01 -23.47
C LYS A 127 3.98 -4.84 -24.58
N ARG A 128 4.85 -3.83 -24.47
CA ARG A 128 5.91 -3.56 -25.46
C ARG A 128 7.08 -4.54 -25.38
N ARG A 129 7.43 -5.05 -24.20
CA ARG A 129 8.53 -6.01 -24.01
C ARG A 129 8.25 -7.41 -24.55
N TYR A 130 6.98 -7.75 -24.82
CA TYR A 130 6.55 -9.06 -25.33
C TYR A 130 5.98 -9.00 -26.76
N LYS A 131 6.26 -7.93 -27.50
CA LYS A 131 6.07 -7.86 -28.96
C LYS A 131 7.42 -7.93 -29.65
#